data_AF-A0A7X3U5N2-F1
#
_entry.id   AF-A0A7X3U5N2-F1
#
_cell.length_a   1.000
_cell.length_b   1.000
_cell.length_c   1.000
_cell.angle_alpha   90.00
_cell.angle_beta   90.00
_cell.angle_gamma   90.00
#
_symmetry.space_group_name_H-M   'P 1'
#
loop_
_entity.id
_entity.type
_entity.pdbx_description
1 polymer ?
#
loop_
_entity_poly.entity_id
_entity_poly.type
_entity_poly.pdbx_seq_one_letter_code
_entity_poly.pdbx_strand_id
1 'polypeptide(L)'
;MQSASPGSARQQHGDRTHNPRANKFDPVRIEGHFQGGGKFTPSPYIKALVVLSSGVFAPVNFLVDTGAFRTTLHPSDAQKLGIRALPLGDPKNQESTGIGGNAQYSPRRATILFAAGEKEHAWEGFIQVGPCGDEPFQQALRSNVPSLLGRDFLNGNRLVVDYGANELYVELL
;
A
#
# COMPACT_ATOMS: atom_id res chain seq x y z
N MET A 1 62.66 50.04 23.51
CA MET A 1 61.75 49.34 22.56
C MET A 1 60.80 48.51 23.41
N GLN A 2 59.59 49.03 23.70
CA GLN A 2 58.32 48.63 23.05
C GLN A 2 58.09 47.10 23.10
N SER A 3 56.98 46.53 23.59
CA SER A 3 55.70 47.06 24.06
C SER A 3 54.83 45.94 24.66
N ALA A 4 53.92 46.34 25.55
CA ALA A 4 52.52 45.90 25.75
C ALA A 4 52.15 44.45 26.17
N SER A 5 51.73 44.35 27.45
CA SER A 5 50.41 44.00 28.01
C SER A 5 49.53 42.83 27.51
N PRO A 6 48.77 42.18 28.43
CA PRO A 6 48.00 40.95 28.19
C PRO A 6 46.53 41.20 27.79
N GLY A 7 46.04 40.44 26.81
CA GLY A 7 44.68 40.55 26.26
C GLY A 7 43.73 39.42 26.68
N SER A 8 42.81 39.79 27.57
CA SER A 8 41.40 39.36 27.70
C SER A 8 41.00 37.88 27.57
N ALA A 9 40.51 37.34 28.69
CA ALA A 9 39.59 36.23 28.77
C ALA A 9 38.34 36.45 27.90
N ARG A 10 38.06 35.49 27.00
CA ARG A 10 36.79 35.40 26.29
C ARG A 10 35.86 34.48 27.08
N GLN A 11 34.83 35.07 27.67
CA GLN A 11 33.66 34.38 28.22
C GLN A 11 33.06 33.46 27.15
N GLN A 12 33.08 32.14 27.39
CA GLN A 12 32.21 31.22 26.68
C GLN A 12 30.88 31.17 27.43
N HIS A 13 29.94 32.01 27.00
CA HIS A 13 28.51 31.79 27.22
C HIS A 13 28.07 30.66 26.29
N GLY A 14 28.21 29.42 26.77
CA GLY A 14 27.58 28.25 26.17
C GLY A 14 26.40 27.83 27.04
N ASP A 15 25.29 28.55 26.91
CA ASP A 15 24.03 28.13 27.50
C ASP A 15 22.92 28.19 26.42
N ARG A 16 22.11 27.12 26.39
CA ARG A 16 20.99 26.81 25.46
C ARG A 16 21.46 26.39 24.06
N THR A 17 21.38 25.11 23.70
CA THR A 17 20.10 24.41 23.52
C THR A 17 20.16 22.95 23.99
N HIS A 18 19.64 22.70 25.19
CA HIS A 18 18.84 21.49 25.39
C HIS A 18 17.73 21.52 24.33
N ASN A 19 17.69 20.56 23.41
CA ASN A 19 16.51 20.30 22.59
C ASN A 19 15.73 19.17 23.29
N PRO A 20 14.75 19.49 24.15
CA PRO A 20 14.00 18.48 24.86
C PRO A 20 12.98 17.91 23.88
N ARG A 21 13.08 16.60 23.61
CA ARG A 21 11.99 15.80 23.04
C ARG A 21 11.46 16.33 21.70
N ALA A 22 12.17 16.01 20.62
CA ALA A 22 11.43 15.63 19.43
C ALA A 22 10.52 14.48 19.87
N ASN A 23 9.21 14.74 20.01
CA ASN A 23 8.21 13.69 20.06
C ASN A 23 8.40 12.88 18.79
N LYS A 24 9.21 11.82 18.88
CA LYS A 24 9.32 10.81 17.86
C LYS A 24 7.98 10.10 17.94
N PHE A 25 7.01 10.59 17.19
CA PHE A 25 5.79 9.83 16.97
C PHE A 25 6.26 8.51 16.40
N ASP A 26 5.99 7.42 17.10
CA ASP A 26 6.18 6.11 16.51
C ASP A 26 5.33 6.07 15.24
N PRO A 27 5.94 5.85 14.06
CA PRO A 27 5.21 5.88 12.81
C PRO A 27 4.10 4.82 12.87
N VAL A 28 2.90 5.20 12.45
CA VAL A 28 1.79 4.26 12.38
C VAL A 28 2.10 3.23 11.29
N ARG A 29 2.08 1.95 11.64
CA ARG A 29 2.46 0.84 10.75
C ARG A 29 1.28 -0.05 10.45
N ILE A 30 1.11 -0.37 9.17
CA ILE A 30 0.25 -1.45 8.71
C ILE A 30 1.14 -2.68 8.52
N GLU A 31 0.93 -3.70 9.34
CA GLU A 31 1.69 -4.94 9.28
C GLU A 31 1.19 -5.84 8.14
N GLY A 32 2.14 -6.41 7.41
CA GLY A 32 1.91 -7.44 6.41
C GLY A 32 2.40 -8.81 6.86
N HIS A 33 2.33 -9.77 5.97
CA HIS A 33 2.89 -11.10 6.15
C HIS A 33 3.36 -11.66 4.82
N PHE A 34 4.28 -12.62 4.90
CA PHE A 34 4.71 -13.39 3.75
C PHE A 34 3.89 -14.67 3.64
N GLN A 35 3.46 -15.02 2.43
CA GLN A 35 2.72 -16.26 2.16
C GLN A 35 3.34 -17.03 0.99
N GLY A 36 3.35 -18.36 1.11
CA GLY A 36 3.92 -19.26 0.11
C GLY A 36 5.44 -19.37 0.27
N GLY A 37 6.15 -19.49 -0.86
CA GLY A 37 7.60 -19.45 -0.88
C GLY A 37 8.33 -20.77 -0.65
N GLY A 38 7.83 -21.88 -1.21
CA GLY A 38 8.51 -23.19 -1.14
C GLY A 38 9.94 -23.15 -1.71
N LYS A 39 10.09 -23.29 -3.03
CA LYS A 39 11.39 -23.12 -3.72
C LYS A 39 11.67 -21.68 -4.17
N PHE A 40 10.74 -20.76 -3.89
CA PHE A 40 10.76 -19.38 -4.38
C PHE A 40 10.69 -18.43 -3.19
N THR A 41 11.07 -17.17 -3.39
CA THR A 41 10.84 -16.11 -2.40
C THR A 41 9.35 -16.03 -2.06
N PRO A 42 8.96 -15.98 -0.77
CA PRO A 42 7.56 -15.87 -0.41
C PRO A 42 6.98 -14.53 -0.87
N SER A 43 5.67 -14.48 -1.10
CA SER A 43 5.00 -13.30 -1.62
C SER A 43 4.54 -12.38 -0.49
N PRO A 44 4.74 -11.05 -0.59
CA PRO A 44 4.34 -10.09 0.43
C PRO A 44 2.85 -9.73 0.35
N TYR A 45 2.12 -9.88 1.45
CA TYR A 45 0.69 -9.60 1.52
C TYR A 45 0.31 -8.64 2.66
N ILE A 46 -0.68 -7.78 2.41
CA ILE A 46 -1.34 -6.93 3.41
C ILE A 46 -2.84 -7.26 3.45
N LYS A 47 -3.36 -7.52 4.64
CA LYS A 47 -4.79 -7.76 4.86
C LYS A 47 -5.50 -6.43 5.08
N ALA A 48 -6.66 -6.27 4.46
CA ALA A 48 -7.51 -5.12 4.67
C ALA A 48 -8.99 -5.48 4.52
N LEU A 49 -9.87 -4.65 5.06
CA LEU A 49 -11.29 -4.70 4.78
C LEU A 49 -11.63 -3.71 3.67
N VAL A 50 -12.19 -4.19 2.57
CA VAL A 50 -12.70 -3.33 1.50
C VAL A 50 -14.17 -3.05 1.78
N VAL A 51 -14.54 -1.77 1.80
CA VAL A 51 -15.90 -1.28 2.06
C VAL A 51 -16.38 -0.49 0.86
N LEU A 52 -17.52 -0.89 0.29
CA LEU A 52 -18.17 -0.18 -0.82
C LEU A 52 -19.12 0.89 -0.29
N SER A 53 -19.47 1.86 -1.14
CA SER A 53 -20.47 2.88 -0.81
C SER A 53 -21.86 2.32 -0.53
N SER A 54 -22.16 1.09 -0.97
CA SER A 54 -23.39 0.36 -0.64
C SER A 54 -23.41 -0.20 0.79
N GLY A 55 -22.29 -0.12 1.54
CA GLY A 55 -22.12 -0.74 2.84
C GLY A 55 -21.69 -2.21 2.79
N VAL A 56 -21.57 -2.81 1.61
CA VAL A 56 -21.03 -4.18 1.45
C VAL A 56 -19.53 -4.15 1.72
N PHE A 57 -19.05 -5.12 2.49
CA PHE A 57 -17.63 -5.25 2.82
C PHE A 57 -17.14 -6.69 2.77
N ALA A 58 -15.85 -6.86 2.51
CA ALA A 58 -15.18 -8.16 2.56
C ALA A 58 -13.70 -8.01 2.92
N PRO A 59 -13.11 -8.96 3.68
CA PRO A 59 -11.67 -9.01 3.88
C PRO A 59 -10.99 -9.42 2.58
N VAL A 60 -9.92 -8.70 2.23
CA VAL A 60 -9.09 -8.96 1.05
C VAL A 60 -7.64 -9.08 1.50
N ASN A 61 -6.94 -10.08 0.96
CA ASN A 61 -5.51 -10.23 1.16
C ASN A 61 -4.79 -9.72 -0.08
N PHE A 62 -4.31 -8.48 -0.04
CA PHE A 62 -3.68 -7.87 -1.20
C PHE A 62 -2.21 -8.27 -1.30
N LEU A 63 -1.81 -8.76 -2.46
CA LEU A 63 -0.39 -8.88 -2.83
C LEU A 63 0.18 -7.46 -2.99
N VAL A 64 1.28 -7.17 -2.32
CA VAL A 64 2.00 -5.90 -2.50
C VAL A 64 2.69 -5.92 -3.85
N ASP A 65 2.24 -5.04 -4.76
CA ASP A 65 2.73 -5.00 -6.14
C ASP A 65 3.17 -3.57 -6.51
N THR A 66 4.46 -3.32 -6.41
CA THR A 66 5.07 -2.04 -6.82
C THR A 66 5.04 -1.84 -8.34
N GLY A 67 4.79 -2.89 -9.13
CA GLY A 67 4.57 -2.84 -10.57
C GLY A 67 3.17 -2.36 -10.97
N ALA A 68 2.17 -2.58 -10.12
CA ALA A 68 0.80 -2.12 -10.35
C ALA A 68 0.64 -0.61 -10.12
N PHE A 69 0.12 0.11 -11.13
CA PHE A 69 -0.17 1.55 -10.97
C PHE A 69 -1.35 1.83 -10.04
N ARG A 70 -2.36 0.95 -10.04
CA ARG A 70 -3.58 1.05 -9.23
C ARG A 70 -3.80 -0.19 -8.38
N THR A 71 -4.42 0.01 -7.23
CA THR A 71 -4.94 -1.07 -6.40
C THR A 71 -6.08 -1.75 -7.14
N THR A 72 -6.00 -3.08 -7.25
CA THR A 72 -6.83 -3.88 -8.15
C THR A 72 -7.48 -5.03 -7.38
N LEU A 73 -8.80 -5.16 -7.50
CA LEU A 73 -9.53 -6.35 -7.10
C LEU A 73 -9.55 -7.36 -8.24
N HIS A 74 -9.07 -8.55 -7.93
CA HIS A 74 -9.22 -9.69 -8.81
C HIS A 74 -10.68 -10.20 -8.74
N PRO A 75 -11.24 -10.78 -9.83
CA PRO A 75 -12.61 -11.30 -9.88
C PRO A 75 -13.08 -12.13 -8.68
N SER A 76 -12.20 -12.95 -8.10
CA SER A 76 -12.52 -13.77 -6.92
C SER A 76 -12.89 -12.93 -5.69
N ASP A 77 -12.17 -11.84 -5.43
CA ASP A 77 -12.47 -10.92 -4.33
C ASP A 77 -13.61 -9.96 -4.69
N ALA A 78 -13.68 -9.52 -5.95
CA ALA A 78 -14.80 -8.73 -6.45
C ALA A 78 -16.14 -9.47 -6.29
N GLN A 79 -16.15 -10.79 -6.53
CA GLN A 79 -17.33 -11.63 -6.35
C GLN A 79 -17.79 -11.69 -4.89
N LYS A 80 -16.85 -11.76 -3.92
CA LYS A 80 -17.18 -11.71 -2.48
C LYS A 80 -17.87 -10.41 -2.10
N LEU A 81 -17.52 -9.32 -2.77
CA LEU A 81 -18.11 -7.99 -2.61
C LEU A 81 -19.39 -7.79 -3.45
N GLY A 82 -19.85 -8.81 -4.17
CA GLY A 82 -21.00 -8.70 -5.07
C GLY A 82 -20.78 -7.76 -6.26
N ILE A 83 -19.53 -7.41 -6.57
CA ILE A 83 -19.19 -6.53 -7.66
C ILE A 83 -19.08 -7.33 -8.95
N ARG A 84 -19.74 -6.84 -10.00
CA ARG A 84 -19.48 -7.26 -11.37
C ARG A 84 -18.67 -6.20 -12.09
N ALA A 85 -17.67 -6.66 -12.83
CA ALA A 85 -16.98 -5.82 -13.81
C ALA A 85 -18.01 -5.34 -14.84
N LEU A 86 -17.78 -4.15 -15.40
CA LEU A 86 -18.54 -3.68 -16.54
C LEU A 86 -18.16 -4.50 -17.77
N PRO A 87 -19.06 -4.60 -18.77
CA PRO A 87 -18.75 -5.24 -20.04
C PRO A 87 -17.50 -4.65 -20.70
N LEU A 88 -16.77 -5.46 -21.46
CA LEU A 88 -15.68 -4.97 -22.31
C LEU A 88 -16.22 -3.94 -23.31
N GLY A 89 -15.49 -2.85 -23.51
CA GLY A 89 -15.89 -1.73 -24.36
C GLY A 89 -16.82 -0.72 -23.68
N ASP A 90 -17.22 -0.92 -22.42
CA ASP A 90 -17.95 0.10 -21.67
C ASP A 90 -17.09 1.38 -21.55
N PRO A 91 -17.62 2.56 -21.91
CA PRO A 91 -16.86 3.81 -21.90
C PRO A 91 -16.39 4.25 -20.51
N LYS A 92 -16.92 3.66 -19.43
CA LYS A 92 -16.47 3.90 -18.06
C LYS A 92 -15.30 3.02 -17.65
N ASN A 93 -14.93 2.01 -18.45
CA ASN A 93 -13.72 1.24 -18.21
C ASN A 93 -12.48 2.10 -18.45
N GLN A 94 -11.43 1.77 -17.72
CA GLN A 94 -10.10 2.32 -17.89
C GLN A 94 -9.20 1.27 -18.52
N GLU A 95 -8.49 1.63 -19.57
CA GLU A 95 -7.46 0.76 -20.15
C GLU A 95 -6.18 0.88 -19.33
N SER A 96 -5.53 -0.26 -19.09
CA SER A 96 -4.21 -0.33 -18.48
C SER A 96 -3.35 -1.33 -19.25
N THR A 97 -2.10 -0.95 -19.48
CA THR A 97 -1.10 -1.77 -20.17
C THR A 97 -0.14 -2.37 -19.15
N GLY A 98 0.04 -3.69 -19.21
CA GLY A 98 1.05 -4.41 -18.45
C GLY A 98 1.91 -5.29 -19.36
N ILE A 99 2.77 -6.11 -18.76
CA ILE A 99 3.62 -7.06 -19.49
C ILE A 99 2.78 -8.06 -20.33
N GLY A 100 1.59 -8.40 -19.85
CA GLY A 100 0.64 -9.26 -20.57
C GLY A 100 -0.18 -8.57 -21.67
N GLY A 101 0.09 -7.30 -21.97
CA GLY A 101 -0.68 -6.49 -22.92
C GLY A 101 -1.71 -5.58 -22.26
N ASN A 102 -2.73 -5.18 -23.04
CA ASN A 102 -3.77 -4.26 -22.58
C ASN A 102 -4.92 -5.01 -21.92
N ALA A 103 -5.47 -4.43 -20.86
CA ALA A 103 -6.67 -4.89 -20.20
C ALA A 103 -7.57 -3.72 -19.81
N GLN A 104 -8.88 -3.95 -19.79
CA GLN A 104 -9.87 -2.98 -19.35
C GLN A 104 -10.32 -3.28 -17.92
N TYR A 105 -10.29 -2.26 -17.09
CA TYR A 105 -10.67 -2.33 -15.68
C TYR A 105 -11.85 -1.43 -15.40
N SER A 106 -12.78 -1.89 -14.57
CA SER A 106 -13.91 -1.09 -14.13
C SER A 106 -13.57 -0.39 -12.82
N PRO A 107 -13.43 0.95 -12.79
CA PRO A 107 -13.15 1.66 -11.56
C PRO A 107 -14.36 1.62 -10.61
N ARG A 108 -14.09 1.47 -9.31
CA ARG A 108 -15.08 1.53 -8.23
C ARG A 108 -14.54 2.39 -7.09
N ARG A 109 -15.36 3.31 -6.57
CA ARG A 109 -15.01 4.02 -5.34
C ARG A 109 -15.17 3.07 -4.16
N ALA A 110 -14.18 3.02 -3.29
CA ALA A 110 -14.19 2.20 -2.09
C ALA A 110 -13.34 2.85 -0.99
N THR A 111 -13.61 2.42 0.24
CA THR A 111 -12.75 2.66 1.39
C THR A 111 -12.04 1.35 1.72
N ILE A 112 -10.72 1.40 1.87
CA ILE A 112 -9.91 0.26 2.33
C ILE A 112 -9.49 0.56 3.76
N LEU A 113 -9.89 -0.29 4.69
CA LEU A 113 -9.54 -0.20 6.11
C LEU A 113 -8.41 -1.17 6.41
N PHE A 114 -7.29 -0.63 6.87
CA PHE A 114 -6.11 -1.38 7.28
C PHE A 114 -6.02 -1.40 8.81
N ALA A 115 -5.64 -2.54 9.37
CA ALA A 115 -5.24 -2.62 10.77
C ALA A 115 -3.84 -2.00 10.93
N ALA A 116 -3.70 -1.06 11.86
CA ALA A 116 -2.46 -0.36 12.13
C ALA A 116 -2.20 -0.24 13.64
N GLY A 117 -1.66 -1.31 14.24
CA GLY A 117 -1.57 -1.47 15.68
C GLY A 117 -2.96 -1.57 16.32
N GLU A 118 -3.24 -0.71 17.31
CA GLU A 118 -4.56 -0.62 17.96
C GLU A 118 -5.55 0.30 17.22
N LYS A 119 -5.15 0.85 16.07
CA LYS A 119 -5.96 1.78 15.27
C LYS A 119 -6.27 1.19 13.92
N GLU A 120 -7.28 1.76 13.27
CA GLU A 120 -7.57 1.53 11.86
C GLU A 120 -7.08 2.73 11.04
N HIS A 121 -6.58 2.45 9.84
CA HIS A 121 -6.30 3.46 8.85
C HIS A 121 -7.21 3.28 7.63
N ALA A 122 -7.94 4.34 7.29
CA ALA A 122 -8.82 4.36 6.13
C ALA A 122 -8.12 5.02 4.95
N TRP A 123 -8.06 4.31 3.82
CA TRP A 123 -7.69 4.87 2.54
C TRP A 123 -8.93 4.92 1.63
N GLU A 124 -9.29 6.12 1.18
CA GLU A 124 -10.38 6.32 0.24
C GLU A 124 -9.83 6.50 -1.17
N GLY A 125 -10.35 5.72 -2.11
CA GLY A 125 -9.84 5.75 -3.47
C GLY A 125 -10.70 5.03 -4.49
N PHE A 126 -10.15 4.92 -5.69
CA PHE A 126 -10.70 4.06 -6.73
C PHE A 126 -9.91 2.77 -6.78
N ILE A 127 -10.60 1.65 -6.60
CA ILE A 127 -10.08 0.32 -6.88
C ILE A 127 -10.46 -0.08 -8.31
N GLN A 128 -9.53 -0.71 -9.02
CA GLN A 128 -9.79 -1.28 -10.32
C GLN A 128 -10.35 -2.69 -10.18
N VAL A 129 -11.43 -3.01 -10.90
CA VAL A 129 -11.97 -4.37 -10.95
C VAL A 129 -11.63 -4.96 -12.30
N GLY A 130 -10.86 -6.05 -12.30
CA GLY A 130 -10.50 -6.76 -13.52
C GLY A 130 -11.73 -7.30 -14.26
N PRO A 131 -11.64 -7.52 -15.58
CA PRO A 131 -12.74 -8.06 -16.34
C PRO A 131 -13.09 -9.45 -15.80
N CYS A 132 -14.39 -9.73 -15.68
CA CYS A 132 -14.90 -11.04 -15.30
C CYS A 132 -15.60 -11.61 -16.54
N GLY A 133 -14.82 -12.18 -17.45
CA GLY A 133 -15.30 -12.85 -18.65
C GLY A 133 -15.62 -14.31 -18.36
N ASP A 134 -16.61 -14.86 -19.06
CA ASP A 134 -16.98 -16.28 -19.01
C ASP A 134 -16.09 -17.16 -19.90
N GLU A 135 -15.08 -16.56 -20.53
CA GLU A 135 -14.10 -17.27 -21.35
C GLU A 135 -13.28 -18.27 -20.50
N PRO A 136 -12.99 -19.48 -21.02
CA PRO A 136 -12.25 -20.52 -20.29
C PRO A 136 -10.89 -20.05 -19.74
N PHE A 137 -10.19 -19.17 -20.46
CA PHE A 137 -8.93 -18.57 -20.00
C PHE A 137 -9.13 -17.68 -18.77
N GLN A 138 -10.20 -16.87 -18.75
CA GLN A 138 -10.55 -16.06 -17.59
C GLN A 138 -11.04 -16.93 -16.43
N GLN A 139 -11.69 -18.06 -16.72
CA GLN A 139 -12.08 -19.03 -15.71
C GLN A 139 -10.86 -19.70 -15.05
N ALA A 140 -9.78 -19.95 -15.78
CA ALA A 140 -8.51 -20.42 -15.21
C ALA A 140 -7.85 -19.35 -14.31
N LEU A 141 -7.91 -18.07 -14.70
CA LEU A 141 -7.41 -16.94 -13.90
C LEU A 141 -8.19 -16.74 -12.60
N ARG A 142 -9.50 -17.05 -12.56
CA ARG A 142 -10.36 -16.97 -11.35
C ARG A 142 -9.82 -17.76 -10.16
N SER A 143 -8.95 -18.76 -10.39
CA SER A 143 -8.59 -19.73 -9.37
C SER A 143 -7.56 -19.25 -8.35
N ASN A 144 -6.61 -18.37 -8.70
CA ASN A 144 -5.43 -18.15 -7.83
C ASN A 144 -4.70 -16.80 -7.97
N VAL A 145 -5.16 -15.87 -8.80
CA VAL A 145 -4.49 -14.56 -8.89
C VAL A 145 -4.96 -13.67 -7.73
N PRO A 146 -4.05 -13.12 -6.92
CA PRO A 146 -4.42 -12.27 -5.80
C PRO A 146 -4.84 -10.88 -6.29
N SER A 147 -5.70 -10.22 -5.50
CA SER A 147 -5.87 -8.77 -5.61
C SER A 147 -4.56 -8.04 -5.29
N LEU A 148 -4.32 -6.90 -5.91
CA LEU A 148 -3.05 -6.17 -5.87
C LEU A 148 -3.20 -4.87 -5.09
N LEU A 149 -2.28 -4.60 -4.17
CA LEU A 149 -2.10 -3.29 -3.56
C LEU A 149 -1.06 -2.52 -4.37
N GLY A 150 -1.52 -1.49 -5.08
CA GLY A 150 -0.72 -0.79 -6.08
C GLY A 150 -0.10 0.51 -5.58
N ARG A 151 0.62 1.18 -6.49
CA ARG A 151 1.32 2.44 -6.23
C ARG A 151 0.44 3.61 -5.84
N ASP A 152 -0.86 3.58 -6.15
CA ASP A 152 -1.81 4.61 -5.72
C ASP A 152 -1.99 4.68 -4.20
N PHE A 153 -1.86 3.54 -3.52
CA PHE A 153 -1.71 3.48 -2.07
C PHE A 153 -0.24 3.58 -1.65
N LEU A 154 0.65 2.79 -2.27
CA LEU A 154 2.03 2.63 -1.79
C LEU A 154 2.88 3.91 -1.91
N ASN A 155 2.71 4.73 -2.95
CA ASN A 155 3.57 5.91 -3.17
C ASN A 155 3.42 7.01 -2.10
N GLY A 156 2.29 7.05 -1.40
CA GLY A 156 2.07 8.01 -0.30
C GLY A 156 2.72 7.58 1.02
N ASN A 157 3.32 6.39 1.06
CA ASN A 157 3.76 5.75 2.28
C ASN A 157 5.16 5.16 2.12
N ARG A 158 5.79 4.76 3.23
CA ARG A 158 7.06 4.03 3.19
C ARG A 158 6.81 2.52 3.32
N LEU A 159 7.00 1.80 2.22
CA LEU A 159 6.96 0.34 2.20
C LEU A 159 8.31 -0.24 2.65
N VAL A 160 8.28 -1.16 3.61
CA VAL A 160 9.42 -1.97 4.03
C VAL A 160 9.13 -3.43 3.73
N VAL A 161 10.03 -4.05 2.95
CA VAL A 161 10.00 -5.49 2.66
C VAL A 161 11.41 -6.02 2.93
N ASP A 162 11.57 -6.76 4.03
CA ASP A 162 12.83 -7.41 4.39
C ASP A 162 12.59 -8.91 4.56
N TYR A 163 13.00 -9.68 3.55
CA TYR A 163 12.88 -11.14 3.57
C TYR A 163 13.83 -11.80 4.56
N GLY A 164 14.98 -11.19 4.86
CA GLY A 164 15.97 -11.74 5.79
C GLY A 164 15.51 -11.58 7.24
N ALA A 165 14.92 -10.43 7.56
CA ALA A 165 14.32 -10.15 8.87
C ALA A 165 12.87 -10.67 8.99
N ASN A 166 12.26 -11.15 7.91
CA ASN A 166 10.84 -11.50 7.83
C ASN A 166 9.92 -10.33 8.24
N GLU A 167 10.28 -9.12 7.81
CA GLU A 167 9.51 -7.90 8.06
C GLU A 167 8.79 -7.46 6.78
N LEU A 168 7.50 -7.18 6.90
CA LEU A 168 6.71 -6.53 5.86
C LEU A 168 5.77 -5.54 6.55
N TYR A 169 5.95 -4.26 6.28
CA TYR A 169 5.03 -3.24 6.77
C TYR A 169 5.00 -2.01 5.88
N VAL A 170 3.95 -1.22 6.04
CA VAL A 170 3.82 0.11 5.45
C VAL A 170 3.76 1.14 6.58
N GLU A 171 4.75 2.04 6.62
CA GLU A 171 4.74 3.21 7.49
C GLU A 171 3.93 4.34 6.84
N LEU A 172 2.90 4.81 7.54
CA LEU A 172 2.05 5.90 7.12
C LEU A 172 2.77 7.25 7.34
N LEU A 173 2.74 8.12 6.32
CA LEU A 173 3.43 9.42 6.30
C LEU A 173 2.47 10.61 6.45
#